data_AF-A0AAD4ZEH1-F1
#
_entry.id   AF-A0AAD4ZEH1-F1
#
_cell.length_a   1.000
_cell.length_b   1.000
_cell.length_c   1.000
_cell.angle_alpha   90.00
_cell.angle_beta   90.00
_cell.angle_gamma   90.00
#
_symmetry.space_group_name_H-M   'P 1'
#
loop_
_entity.id
_entity.type
_entity.pdbx_description
1 polymer ?
#
loop_
_entity_poly.entity_id
_entity_poly.type
_entity_poly.pdbx_seq_one_letter_code
_entity_poly.pdbx_strand_id
1 'polypeptide(L)'
;MAGTPTLLGWKVPTWAGLDASGQNCNFFSLNEAELAILDDQAINYSNYTIRVVDANLHKGNCSSVPYYSLSSYNFSYEDPYQVRQLRGKRRDKSHLDLSKPIIFLTCETPVNTPLYADTAPCIGAVSSSTSNGQSYASVGRLSASDLREFCRIELMVMISSQRTKNISYIDIHNEMIYGFELSWVQESIKRGRSRRVTKEIEAGLLATSTVIPTKLIANAMI
;
A
#
# COMPACT_ATOMS: atom_id res chain seq x y z
N MET A 1 20.67 25.16 1.12
CA MET A 1 19.84 24.08 1.70
C MET A 1 18.40 24.38 1.35
N ALA A 2 17.90 23.84 0.24
CA ALA A 2 16.51 24.01 -0.17
C ALA A 2 15.73 22.84 0.41
N GLY A 3 14.82 23.12 1.34
CA GLY A 3 13.92 22.11 1.88
C GLY A 3 13.07 21.51 0.76
N THR A 4 12.98 20.19 0.71
CA THR A 4 12.06 19.47 -0.17
C THR A 4 10.63 19.90 0.17
N PRO A 5 9.82 20.35 -0.82
CA PRO A 5 8.46 20.81 -0.54
C PRO A 5 7.61 19.61 -0.12
N THR A 6 7.23 19.55 1.15
CA THR A 6 6.23 18.63 1.67
C THR A 6 4.84 19.21 1.44
N LEU A 7 3.99 18.50 0.68
CA LEU A 7 2.55 18.75 0.69
C LEU A 7 1.93 17.76 1.67
N LEU A 8 1.50 18.25 2.85
CA LEU A 8 0.57 17.56 3.75
C LEU A 8 0.91 16.08 4.02
N GLY A 9 2.16 15.78 4.42
CA GLY A 9 2.57 14.41 4.81
C GLY A 9 3.00 13.48 3.66
N TRP A 10 2.84 13.91 2.40
CA TRP A 10 3.41 13.26 1.24
C TRP A 10 4.77 13.85 0.94
N LYS A 11 5.83 13.04 1.03
CA LYS A 11 7.14 13.41 0.46
C LYS A 11 7.09 13.19 -1.05
N VAL A 12 7.70 14.12 -1.79
CA VAL A 12 7.83 14.02 -3.26
C VAL A 12 8.45 12.66 -3.60
N PRO A 13 7.90 11.92 -4.58
CA PRO A 13 8.48 10.66 -4.99
C PRO A 13 9.96 10.82 -5.35
N THR A 14 10.79 9.94 -4.79
CA THR A 14 12.20 9.82 -5.17
C THR A 14 12.30 8.77 -6.26
N TRP A 15 12.64 9.21 -7.47
CA TRP A 15 12.59 8.42 -8.70
C TRP A 15 13.85 7.58 -8.96
N ALA A 16 14.47 7.06 -7.90
CA ALA A 16 15.62 6.14 -7.98
C ALA A 16 15.82 5.45 -6.62
N GLY A 17 15.37 4.21 -6.50
CA GLY A 17 15.65 3.35 -5.35
C GLY A 17 15.58 1.87 -5.74
N LEU A 18 16.16 1.01 -4.90
CA LEU A 18 15.99 -0.44 -5.01
C LEU A 18 14.94 -0.87 -3.98
N ASP A 19 13.99 -1.70 -4.39
CA ASP A 19 13.16 -2.41 -3.42
C ASP A 19 13.96 -3.45 -2.64
N ALA A 20 13.33 -4.05 -1.64
CA ALA A 20 13.99 -5.03 -0.80
C ALA A 20 14.34 -6.36 -1.53
N SER A 21 13.93 -6.51 -2.79
CA SER A 21 14.34 -7.58 -3.71
C SER A 21 15.46 -7.17 -4.68
N GLY A 22 15.92 -5.92 -4.61
CA GLY A 22 16.97 -5.38 -5.48
C GLY A 22 16.47 -4.92 -6.85
N GLN A 23 15.16 -4.70 -7.02
CA GLN A 23 14.57 -4.21 -8.27
C GLN A 23 14.41 -2.69 -8.23
N ASN A 24 14.72 -2.00 -9.35
CA ASN A 24 14.50 -0.56 -9.45
C ASN A 24 13.01 -0.24 -9.32
N CYS A 25 12.66 0.56 -8.33
CA CYS A 25 11.30 0.97 -8.04
C CYS A 25 11.23 2.47 -7.73
N ASN A 26 10.05 3.04 -7.96
CA ASN A 26 9.77 4.41 -7.56
C ASN A 26 9.17 4.42 -6.15
N PHE A 27 9.74 5.23 -5.28
CA PHE A 27 9.31 5.33 -3.88
C PHE A 27 8.59 6.64 -3.62
N PHE A 28 7.57 6.57 -2.79
CA PHE A 28 7.00 7.74 -2.15
C PHE A 28 6.71 7.42 -0.69
N SER A 29 6.89 8.42 0.18
CA SER A 29 6.63 8.26 1.60
C SER A 29 5.30 8.90 1.96
N LEU A 30 4.49 8.14 2.71
CA LEU A 30 3.27 8.63 3.34
C LEU A 30 3.42 8.48 4.85
N ASN A 31 3.56 9.61 5.55
CA ASN A 31 3.97 9.63 6.95
C ASN A 31 5.32 8.90 7.13
N GLU A 32 5.35 7.79 7.87
CA GLU A 32 6.54 6.94 8.06
C GLU A 32 6.55 5.69 7.15
N ALA A 33 5.44 5.41 6.44
CA ALA A 33 5.38 4.27 5.52
C ALA A 33 6.13 4.59 4.21
N GLU A 34 6.94 3.64 3.76
CA GLU A 34 7.65 3.69 2.49
C GLU A 34 6.94 2.78 1.48
N LEU A 35 6.43 3.40 0.41
CA LEU A 35 5.59 2.73 -0.57
C LEU A 35 6.30 2.72 -1.93
N ALA A 36 6.32 1.54 -2.55
CA ALA A 36 6.96 1.28 -3.83
C ALA A 36 5.92 1.12 -4.96
N ILE A 37 6.29 1.60 -6.15
CA ILE A 37 5.60 1.34 -7.41
C ILE A 37 6.44 0.32 -8.17
N LEU A 38 5.94 -0.92 -8.28
CA LEU A 38 6.72 -2.06 -8.74
C LEU A 38 6.94 -2.10 -10.26
N ASP A 39 6.01 -1.58 -11.05
CA ASP A 39 6.06 -1.67 -12.52
C ASP A 39 5.21 -0.58 -13.20
N ASP A 40 5.39 -0.42 -14.52
CA ASP A 40 4.58 0.50 -15.34
C ASP A 40 3.10 0.10 -15.40
N GLN A 41 2.79 -1.20 -15.18
CA GLN A 41 1.41 -1.69 -15.13
C GLN A 41 0.68 -1.27 -13.84
N ALA A 42 1.41 -0.79 -12.85
CA ALA A 42 0.85 -0.28 -11.61
C ALA A 42 0.12 1.05 -11.83
N ILE A 43 0.40 1.78 -12.92
CA ILE A 43 -0.23 3.08 -13.20
C ILE A 43 -1.29 2.90 -14.30
N ASN A 44 -2.55 3.15 -13.94
CA ASN A 44 -3.66 3.14 -14.87
C ASN A 44 -4.14 4.56 -15.17
N TYR A 45 -3.67 5.13 -16.27
CA TYR A 45 -4.04 6.49 -16.71
C TYR A 45 -5.51 6.63 -17.12
N SER A 46 -6.16 5.55 -17.56
CA SER A 46 -7.57 5.60 -17.95
C SER A 46 -8.51 5.72 -16.75
N ASN A 47 -8.16 5.01 -15.67
CA ASN A 47 -8.89 5.04 -14.41
C ASN A 47 -8.28 6.01 -13.39
N TYR A 48 -7.16 6.65 -13.70
CA TYR A 48 -6.41 7.52 -12.80
C TYR A 48 -6.09 6.86 -11.45
N THR A 49 -5.68 5.60 -11.49
CA THR A 49 -5.30 4.83 -10.31
C THR A 49 -3.85 4.38 -10.37
N ILE A 50 -3.19 4.36 -9.21
CA ILE A 50 -1.83 3.86 -9.04
C ILE A 50 -1.87 2.75 -8.00
N ARG A 51 -1.23 1.64 -8.30
CA ARG A 51 -1.06 0.50 -7.41
C ARG A 51 0.29 0.62 -6.72
N VAL A 52 0.28 0.41 -5.42
CA VAL A 52 1.44 0.65 -4.57
C VAL A 52 1.54 -0.45 -3.52
N VAL A 53 2.76 -0.79 -3.13
CA VAL A 53 3.05 -1.84 -2.14
C VAL A 53 3.95 -1.29 -1.05
N ASP A 54 3.86 -1.82 0.17
CA ASP A 54 4.84 -1.48 1.21
C ASP A 54 6.20 -2.08 0.86
N ALA A 55 7.26 -1.27 0.99
CA ALA A 55 8.61 -1.65 0.61
C ALA A 55 9.18 -2.83 1.43
N ASN A 56 8.63 -3.10 2.62
CA ASN A 56 9.10 -4.18 3.50
C ASN A 56 8.49 -5.55 3.15
N LEU A 57 7.54 -5.59 2.21
CA LEU A 57 6.89 -6.82 1.80
C LEU A 57 7.71 -7.58 0.76
N HIS A 58 7.89 -8.89 0.97
CA HIS A 58 8.73 -9.73 0.14
C HIS A 58 7.96 -10.94 -0.38
N LYS A 59 7.95 -11.09 -1.71
CA LYS A 59 7.25 -12.22 -2.34
C LYS A 59 7.90 -13.54 -1.91
N GLY A 60 7.08 -14.47 -1.43
CA GLY A 60 7.53 -15.79 -0.97
C GLY A 60 8.02 -15.82 0.49
N ASN A 61 8.10 -14.67 1.17
CA ASN A 61 8.36 -14.60 2.60
C ASN A 61 7.09 -14.16 3.34
N CYS A 62 6.28 -15.12 3.79
CA CYS A 62 5.02 -14.80 4.46
C CYS A 62 5.20 -14.14 5.83
N SER A 63 6.41 -14.11 6.40
CA SER A 63 6.72 -13.39 7.64
C SER A 63 6.97 -11.89 7.42
N SER A 64 7.09 -11.44 6.16
CA SER A 64 7.27 -10.02 5.87
C SER A 64 5.96 -9.28 6.09
N VAL A 65 5.96 -8.32 7.02
CA VAL A 65 4.82 -7.44 7.30
C VAL A 65 5.27 -5.98 7.28
N PRO A 66 4.39 -5.03 6.90
CA PRO A 66 4.70 -3.62 7.02
C PRO A 66 5.00 -3.23 8.46
N TYR A 67 5.98 -2.34 8.67
CA TYR A 67 6.29 -1.83 10.01
C TYR A 67 5.33 -0.74 10.47
N TYR A 68 4.74 -0.01 9.53
CA TYR A 68 3.91 1.16 9.82
C TYR A 68 2.45 0.91 9.48
N SER A 69 1.59 1.31 10.41
CA SER A 69 0.15 1.24 10.21
C SER A 69 -0.27 2.26 9.15
N LEU A 70 -0.95 1.78 8.12
CA LEU A 70 -1.52 2.59 7.07
C LEU A 70 -2.98 2.19 6.84
N SER A 71 -3.87 3.17 6.98
CA SER A 71 -5.31 2.99 6.84
C SER A 71 -5.93 4.14 6.05
N SER A 72 -7.22 4.06 5.74
CA SER A 72 -7.95 5.15 5.10
C SER A 72 -7.94 6.46 5.91
N TYR A 73 -7.66 6.42 7.22
CA TYR A 73 -7.60 7.60 8.08
C TYR A 73 -6.32 8.42 7.89
N ASN A 74 -5.30 7.84 7.26
CA ASN A 74 -4.04 8.52 6.94
C ASN A 74 -4.14 9.40 5.69
N PHE A 75 -5.30 9.42 5.01
CA PHE A 75 -5.52 10.16 3.78
C PHE A 75 -6.48 11.31 4.04
N SER A 76 -6.00 12.53 3.89
CA SER A 76 -6.81 13.73 3.93
C SER A 76 -7.50 13.97 2.59
N TYR A 77 -8.63 14.67 2.62
CA TYR A 77 -9.31 15.10 1.40
C TYR A 77 -8.45 16.03 0.54
N GLU A 78 -7.45 16.70 1.11
CA GLU A 78 -6.55 17.61 0.39
C GLU A 78 -5.31 16.91 -0.21
N ASP A 79 -5.15 15.61 0.03
CA ASP A 79 -3.97 14.85 -0.37
C ASP A 79 -3.94 14.58 -1.87
N PRO A 80 -2.76 14.57 -2.51
CA PRO A 80 -2.66 14.31 -3.95
C PRO A 80 -3.23 12.95 -4.38
N TYR A 81 -3.27 11.99 -3.45
CA TYR A 81 -3.78 10.64 -3.66
C TYR A 81 -4.85 10.29 -2.62
N GLN A 82 -5.86 9.52 -3.01
CA GLN A 82 -6.94 9.05 -2.13
C GLN A 82 -7.18 7.56 -2.31
N VAL A 83 -7.59 6.87 -1.24
CA VAL A 83 -7.99 5.45 -1.27
C VAL A 83 -9.42 5.22 -1.78
N ARG A 84 -10.13 6.30 -2.13
CA ARG A 84 -11.48 6.29 -2.69
C ARG A 84 -11.49 7.05 -4.00
N GLN A 85 -12.36 6.61 -4.90
CA GLN A 85 -12.60 7.29 -6.15
C GLN A 85 -14.09 7.55 -6.31
N LEU A 86 -14.45 8.77 -6.69
CA LEU A 86 -15.83 9.05 -7.09
C LEU A 86 -16.07 8.58 -8.50
N ARG A 87 -17.14 7.79 -8.67
CA ARG A 87 -17.63 7.37 -9.98
C ARG A 87 -19.07 7.81 -10.15
N GLY A 88 -19.47 7.98 -11.40
CA GLY A 88 -20.83 8.39 -11.78
C GLY A 88 -20.90 9.80 -12.39
N LYS A 89 -22.10 10.16 -12.86
CA LYS A 89 -22.36 11.44 -13.54
C LYS A 89 -23.43 12.24 -12.78
N ARG A 90 -23.19 13.55 -12.63
CA ARG A 90 -24.13 14.54 -12.08
C ARG A 90 -24.65 14.18 -10.67
N ARG A 91 -25.80 13.53 -10.55
CA ARG A 91 -26.51 13.26 -9.27
C ARG A 91 -26.24 11.85 -8.72
N ASP A 92 -25.77 10.91 -9.53
CA ASP A 92 -25.49 9.53 -9.12
C ASP A 92 -23.99 9.33 -8.83
N LYS A 93 -23.42 10.20 -8.00
CA LYS A 93 -22.03 10.04 -7.58
C LYS A 93 -21.98 9.04 -6.44
N SER A 94 -21.16 8.01 -6.59
CA SER A 94 -20.85 7.07 -5.52
C SER A 94 -19.35 7.04 -5.27
N HIS A 95 -18.99 6.90 -3.99
CA HIS A 95 -17.63 6.63 -3.60
C HIS A 95 -17.36 5.14 -3.79
N LEU A 96 -16.43 4.83 -4.68
CA LEU A 96 -15.85 3.50 -4.81
C LEU A 96 -14.62 3.43 -3.90
N ASP A 97 -14.67 2.57 -2.90
CA ASP A 97 -13.48 2.19 -2.13
C ASP A 97 -12.55 1.41 -3.08
N LEU A 98 -11.37 1.97 -3.38
CA LEU A 98 -10.36 1.31 -4.21
C LEU A 98 -9.53 0.32 -3.40
N SER A 99 -9.47 0.56 -2.09
CA SER A 99 -8.67 -0.20 -1.16
C SER A 99 -9.45 -0.46 0.12
N LYS A 100 -9.14 -1.58 0.79
CA LYS A 100 -9.74 -1.98 2.07
C LYS A 100 -8.65 -2.39 3.06
N PRO A 101 -8.90 -2.26 4.37
CA PRO A 101 -7.89 -2.56 5.36
C PRO A 101 -7.74 -4.07 5.56
N ILE A 102 -6.53 -4.50 5.90
CA ILE A 102 -6.26 -5.71 6.69
C ILE A 102 -5.96 -5.23 8.10
N ILE A 103 -6.54 -5.90 9.08
CA ILE A 103 -6.38 -5.58 10.50
C ILE A 103 -5.67 -6.75 11.16
N PHE A 104 -4.45 -6.51 11.64
CA PHE A 104 -3.71 -7.45 12.46
C PHE A 104 -4.09 -7.29 13.91
N LEU A 105 -4.35 -8.42 14.55
CA LEU A 105 -4.84 -8.51 15.90
C LEU A 105 -3.96 -9.48 16.69
N THR A 106 -3.74 -9.18 17.96
CA THR A 106 -3.20 -10.14 18.92
C THR A 106 -4.24 -10.38 20.00
N CYS A 107 -4.55 -11.65 20.26
CA CYS A 107 -5.51 -12.05 21.29
C CYS A 107 -4.81 -12.87 22.37
N GLU A 108 -5.17 -12.66 23.64
CA GLU A 108 -4.60 -13.43 24.77
C GLU A 108 -5.11 -14.88 24.82
N THR A 109 -6.25 -15.16 24.16
CA THR A 109 -6.84 -16.50 24.06
C THR A 109 -7.14 -16.87 22.61
N PRO A 110 -7.15 -18.17 22.27
CA PRO A 110 -7.49 -18.62 20.93
C PRO A 110 -8.92 -18.24 20.56
N VAL A 111 -9.08 -17.61 19.41
CA VAL A 111 -10.38 -17.21 18.88
C VAL A 111 -10.78 -18.13 17.73
N ASN A 112 -11.98 -18.70 17.81
CA ASN A 112 -12.55 -19.48 16.72
C ASN A 112 -13.66 -18.67 16.01
N THR A 113 -13.28 -17.94 14.96
CA THR A 113 -14.21 -17.14 14.16
C THR A 113 -13.77 -17.10 12.69
N PRO A 114 -14.69 -17.19 11.72
CA PRO A 114 -14.35 -17.12 10.30
C PRO A 114 -13.86 -15.72 9.87
N LEU A 115 -14.02 -14.71 10.73
CA LEU A 115 -13.55 -13.34 10.47
C LEU A 115 -12.03 -13.20 10.60
N TYR A 116 -11.39 -14.07 11.38
CA TYR A 116 -9.99 -13.98 11.76
C TYR A 116 -9.22 -15.13 11.12
N ALA A 117 -8.27 -14.79 10.26
CA ALA A 117 -7.31 -15.75 9.73
C ALA A 117 -6.18 -15.92 10.74
N ASP A 118 -5.87 -17.15 11.13
CA ASP A 118 -4.67 -17.46 11.90
C ASP A 118 -3.42 -17.13 11.06
N THR A 119 -2.51 -16.33 11.63
CA THR A 119 -1.27 -15.93 10.94
C THR A 119 -0.12 -16.91 11.14
N ALA A 120 -0.27 -17.89 12.03
CA ALA A 120 0.73 -18.94 12.21
C ALA A 120 0.79 -19.86 10.96
N PRO A 121 1.99 -20.35 10.59
CA PRO A 121 3.28 -20.17 11.26
C PRO A 121 4.06 -18.92 10.78
N CYS A 122 3.47 -18.11 9.89
CA CYS A 122 4.19 -17.04 9.20
C CYS A 122 4.57 -15.87 10.11
N ILE A 123 3.63 -15.40 10.91
CA ILE A 123 3.89 -14.38 11.93
C ILE A 123 3.83 -15.11 13.28
N GLY A 124 4.97 -15.23 13.96
CA GLY A 124 4.98 -15.48 15.40
C GLY A 124 4.43 -14.24 16.12
N ALA A 125 3.80 -14.40 17.29
CA ALA A 125 3.23 -13.29 18.06
C ALA A 125 4.17 -12.08 18.02
N VAL A 126 3.72 -11.01 17.36
CA VAL A 126 4.54 -9.83 17.04
C VAL A 126 5.24 -9.36 18.31
N SER A 127 6.55 -9.55 18.37
CA SER A 127 7.49 -8.91 19.28
C SER A 127 7.00 -8.68 20.73
N SER A 128 6.76 -9.74 21.48
CA SER A 128 7.04 -9.73 22.92
C SER A 128 7.35 -11.14 23.38
N SER A 129 8.59 -11.33 23.81
CA SER A 129 9.11 -12.51 24.52
C SER A 129 8.41 -12.78 25.87
N THR A 130 7.19 -12.27 26.08
CA THR A 130 6.46 -12.24 27.34
C THR A 130 4.94 -12.43 27.21
N SER A 131 4.36 -12.55 26.01
CA SER A 131 2.91 -12.79 25.86
C SER A 131 2.60 -14.04 25.04
N ASN A 132 1.89 -14.99 25.65
CA ASN A 132 1.35 -16.22 25.03
C ASN A 132 0.15 -15.93 24.09
N GLY A 133 0.19 -14.82 23.34
CA GLY A 133 -0.91 -14.37 22.49
C GLY A 133 -0.93 -15.07 21.12
N GLN A 134 -2.11 -15.18 20.51
CA GLN A 134 -2.30 -15.66 19.15
C GLN A 134 -2.51 -14.47 18.20
N SER A 135 -1.81 -14.48 17.07
CA SER A 135 -1.91 -13.44 16.06
C SER A 135 -2.89 -13.82 14.96
N TYR A 136 -3.71 -12.85 14.58
CA TYR A 136 -4.75 -13.00 13.59
C TYR A 136 -4.73 -11.85 12.58
N ALA A 137 -5.24 -12.10 11.38
CA ALA A 137 -5.47 -11.08 10.37
C ALA A 137 -6.93 -11.10 9.92
N SER A 138 -7.55 -9.93 9.82
CA SER A 138 -8.92 -9.78 9.33
C SER A 138 -8.94 -8.91 8.09
N VAL A 139 -9.76 -9.30 7.10
CA VAL A 139 -9.95 -8.55 5.86
C VAL A 139 -11.16 -7.63 5.96
N GLY A 140 -10.98 -6.36 5.65
CA GLY A 140 -12.05 -5.37 5.61
C GLY A 140 -12.29 -4.69 6.96
N ARG A 141 -13.39 -3.94 7.02
CA ARG A 141 -13.76 -3.18 8.22
C ARG A 141 -14.33 -4.14 9.26
N LEU A 142 -13.85 -4.00 10.49
CA LEU A 142 -14.45 -4.63 11.67
C LEU A 142 -15.32 -3.61 12.41
N SER A 143 -16.51 -4.03 12.81
CA SER A 143 -17.33 -3.28 13.76
C SER A 143 -16.86 -3.54 15.19
N ALA A 144 -17.26 -2.70 16.14
CA ALA A 144 -16.94 -2.91 17.56
C ALA A 144 -17.42 -4.28 18.08
N SER A 145 -18.55 -4.79 17.59
CA SER A 145 -19.07 -6.11 17.92
C SER A 145 -18.29 -7.28 17.31
N ASP A 146 -17.49 -7.01 16.26
CA ASP A 146 -16.65 -8.04 15.65
C ASP A 146 -15.34 -8.21 16.40
N LEU A 147 -14.91 -7.22 17.20
CA LEU A 147 -13.71 -7.31 18.02
C LEU A 147 -13.98 -8.21 19.24
N ARG A 148 -13.21 -9.28 19.37
CA ARG A 148 -13.35 -10.22 20.49
C ARG A 148 -12.67 -9.69 21.76
N GLU A 149 -13.18 -10.13 22.91
CA GLU A 149 -12.58 -9.83 24.20
C GLU A 149 -11.13 -10.29 24.22
N PHE A 150 -10.27 -9.51 24.90
CA PHE A 150 -8.82 -9.77 25.00
C PHE A 150 -8.05 -9.71 23.68
N CYS A 151 -8.67 -9.23 22.58
CA CYS A 151 -7.97 -8.92 21.34
C CYS A 151 -7.62 -7.44 21.22
N ARG A 152 -6.43 -7.16 20.70
CA ARG A 152 -5.88 -5.82 20.49
C ARG A 152 -5.48 -5.65 19.03
N ILE A 153 -5.77 -4.50 18.45
CA ILE A 153 -5.30 -4.15 17.09
C ILE A 153 -3.84 -3.73 17.19
N GLU A 154 -2.97 -4.42 16.46
CA GLU A 154 -1.53 -4.13 16.43
C GLU A 154 -1.17 -3.28 15.21
N LEU A 155 -1.75 -3.61 14.05
CA LEU A 155 -1.38 -3.00 12.77
C LEU A 155 -2.57 -2.99 11.82
N MET A 156 -2.71 -1.90 11.06
CA MET A 156 -3.62 -1.85 9.92
C MET A 156 -2.80 -1.62 8.65
N VAL A 157 -3.11 -2.35 7.59
CA VAL A 157 -2.48 -2.16 6.28
C VAL A 157 -3.56 -2.16 5.21
N MET A 158 -3.25 -1.76 3.98
CA MET A 158 -4.24 -1.67 2.91
C MET A 158 -3.97 -2.70 1.81
N ILE A 159 -5.05 -3.24 1.24
CA ILE A 159 -5.04 -4.07 0.03
C ILE A 159 -6.07 -3.56 -0.97
N SER A 160 -5.99 -3.98 -2.23
CA SER A 160 -7.00 -3.65 -3.24
C SER A 160 -8.39 -4.19 -2.88
N SER A 161 -9.44 -3.40 -3.15
CA SER A 161 -10.82 -3.76 -2.81
C SER A 161 -11.39 -4.89 -3.68
N GLN A 162 -10.91 -5.03 -4.92
CA GLN A 162 -11.42 -5.93 -5.95
C GLN A 162 -11.10 -7.42 -5.70
N ARG A 163 -10.25 -7.71 -4.72
CA ARG A 163 -9.74 -9.04 -4.42
C ARG A 163 -10.35 -9.58 -3.14
N THR A 164 -10.99 -10.75 -3.15
CA THR A 164 -11.36 -11.54 -1.95
C THR A 164 -12.06 -12.81 -2.37
N LYS A 165 -11.36 -13.94 -2.42
CA LYS A 165 -11.93 -15.28 -2.24
C LYS A 165 -10.85 -16.17 -1.63
N ASN A 166 -11.09 -16.59 -0.38
CA ASN A 166 -10.26 -17.41 0.52
C ASN A 166 -9.42 -16.60 1.52
N ILE A 167 -9.65 -16.88 2.82
CA ILE A 167 -9.25 -16.07 4.00
C ILE A 167 -8.08 -16.75 4.72
N SER A 168 -7.24 -17.52 4.01
CA SER A 168 -6.01 -17.99 4.66
C SER A 168 -5.05 -16.80 4.82
N TYR A 169 -4.18 -16.84 5.83
CA TYR A 169 -3.19 -15.78 5.98
C TYR A 169 -2.23 -15.69 4.77
N ILE A 170 -1.95 -16.80 4.11
CA ILE A 170 -1.14 -16.81 2.88
C ILE A 170 -1.84 -16.04 1.75
N ASP A 171 -3.16 -16.21 1.59
CA ASP A 171 -3.93 -15.43 0.62
C ASP A 171 -3.90 -13.94 0.98
N ILE A 172 -4.09 -13.61 2.26
CA ILE A 172 -4.01 -12.22 2.76
C ILE A 172 -2.62 -11.63 2.47
N HIS A 173 -1.55 -12.37 2.73
CA HIS A 173 -0.17 -11.93 2.46
C HIS A 173 0.07 -11.70 0.97
N ASN A 174 -0.40 -12.58 0.10
CA ASN A 174 -0.32 -12.40 -1.34
C ASN A 174 -1.09 -11.14 -1.81
N GLU A 175 -2.21 -10.80 -1.17
CA GLU A 175 -2.92 -9.55 -1.44
C GLU A 175 -2.15 -8.32 -0.95
N MET A 176 -1.44 -8.42 0.18
CA MET A 176 -0.51 -7.36 0.63
C MET A 176 0.62 -7.17 -0.39
N ILE A 177 1.19 -8.26 -0.91
CA ILE A 177 2.24 -8.24 -1.94
C ILE A 177 1.73 -7.65 -3.27
N TYR A 178 0.47 -7.92 -3.61
CA TYR A 178 -0.16 -7.27 -4.77
C TYR A 178 -0.26 -5.75 -4.58
N GLY A 179 -0.51 -5.31 -3.35
CA GLY A 179 -0.61 -3.92 -2.96
C GLY A 179 -2.04 -3.37 -2.97
N PHE A 180 -2.15 -2.05 -2.93
CA PHE A 180 -3.42 -1.34 -2.86
C PHE A 180 -3.48 -0.19 -3.87
N GLU A 181 -4.69 0.24 -4.20
CA GLU A 181 -4.94 1.22 -5.24
C GLU A 181 -5.26 2.60 -4.64
N LEU A 182 -4.60 3.62 -5.21
CA LEU A 182 -4.81 5.02 -4.92
C LEU A 182 -5.30 5.75 -6.17
N SER A 183 -6.20 6.72 -6.01
CA SER A 183 -6.67 7.60 -7.08
C SER A 183 -6.11 9.00 -6.91
N TRP A 184 -5.68 9.63 -8.00
CA TRP A 184 -5.29 11.05 -8.04
C TRP A 184 -6.35 11.94 -8.72
N VAL A 185 -7.57 11.41 -8.89
CA VAL A 185 -8.76 12.19 -9.29
C VAL A 185 -9.57 12.54 -8.04
N GLN A 186 -9.63 13.83 -7.73
CA GLN A 186 -10.44 14.38 -6.64
C GLN A 186 -11.71 15.06 -7.15
N GLU A 187 -12.74 15.09 -6.31
CA GLU A 187 -14.03 15.75 -6.59
C GLU A 187 -13.95 17.29 -6.68
N SER A 188 -13.02 17.93 -5.97
CA SER A 188 -13.08 19.37 -5.70
C SER A 188 -11.83 20.18 -6.04
N ILE A 189 -10.75 19.54 -6.50
CA ILE A 189 -9.59 20.32 -6.93
C ILE A 189 -9.60 20.45 -8.45
N LYS A 190 -9.68 21.73 -8.87
CA LYS A 190 -9.43 22.27 -10.22
C LYS A 190 -8.72 21.23 -11.09
N ARG A 191 -9.27 20.91 -12.27
CA ARG A 191 -8.63 20.06 -13.31
C ARG A 191 -7.11 20.24 -13.44
N GLY A 192 -6.57 21.41 -13.09
CA GLY A 192 -5.14 21.68 -12.94
C GLY A 192 -4.34 20.82 -11.94
N ARG A 193 -4.86 20.41 -10.77
CA ARG A 193 -4.09 19.61 -9.79
C ARG A 193 -3.97 18.15 -10.23
N SER A 194 -5.04 17.51 -10.69
CA SER A 194 -4.93 16.16 -11.27
C SER A 194 -4.01 16.16 -12.50
N ARG A 195 -4.07 17.20 -13.35
CA ARG A 195 -3.10 17.38 -14.44
C ARG A 195 -1.66 17.55 -13.96
N ARG A 196 -1.45 18.23 -12.81
CA ARG A 196 -0.12 18.38 -12.21
C ARG A 196 0.40 17.02 -11.72
N VAL A 197 -0.41 16.25 -10.99
CA VAL A 197 -0.03 14.91 -10.51
C VAL A 197 0.26 13.98 -11.70
N THR A 198 -0.58 13.98 -12.75
CA THR A 198 -0.30 13.21 -13.98
C THR A 198 1.06 13.60 -14.58
N LYS A 199 1.37 14.90 -14.69
CA LYS A 199 2.68 15.36 -15.20
C LYS A 199 3.85 14.97 -14.30
N GLU A 200 3.66 14.98 -12.97
CA GLU A 200 4.69 14.54 -12.02
C GLU A 200 4.97 13.05 -12.15
N ILE A 201 3.93 12.22 -12.33
CA ILE A 201 4.05 10.78 -12.60
C ILE A 201 4.74 10.53 -13.95
N GLU A 202 4.30 11.20 -15.02
CA GLU A 202 4.90 11.08 -16.36
C GLU A 202 6.37 11.52 -16.37
N ALA A 203 6.71 12.64 -15.73
CA ALA A 203 8.08 13.13 -15.61
C ALA A 203 8.97 12.16 -14.83
N GLY A 204 8.43 11.54 -13.78
CA GLY A 204 9.11 10.53 -12.99
C GLY A 204 9.47 9.27 -13.77
N LEU A 205 8.53 8.73 -14.54
CA LEU A 205 8.74 7.57 -15.42
C LEU A 205 9.76 7.85 -16.52
N LEU A 206 9.75 9.06 -17.10
CA LEU A 206 10.75 9.47 -18.08
C LEU A 206 12.16 9.52 -17.46
N ALA A 207 12.27 9.97 -16.20
CA ALA A 207 13.55 9.99 -15.50
C ALA A 207 14.11 8.59 -15.21
N THR A 208 13.27 7.60 -14.87
CA THR A 208 13.74 6.21 -14.68
C THR A 208 14.12 5.52 -15.98
N SER A 209 13.44 5.85 -17.09
CA SER A 209 13.80 5.36 -18.43
C SER A 209 15.19 5.84 -18.88
N THR A 210 15.67 6.98 -18.35
CA THR A 210 17.01 7.51 -18.63
C THR A 210 18.13 6.88 -17.79
N VAL A 211 17.81 6.02 -16.81
CA VAL A 211 18.81 5.26 -16.05
C VAL A 211 19.13 3.95 -16.78
N ILE A 212 19.95 4.11 -17.83
CA ILE A 212 20.88 3.16 -18.48
C ILE A 212 20.28 1.94 -19.23
N PRO A 213 20.35 1.89 -20.58
CA PRO A 213 20.44 0.62 -21.29
C PRO A 213 21.82 -0.02 -21.03
N THR A 214 21.87 -1.15 -20.34
CA THR A 214 23.11 -1.93 -20.10
C THR A 214 23.60 -2.70 -21.34
N LYS A 215 23.64 -2.06 -22.50
CA LYS A 215 24.33 -2.60 -23.70
C LYS A 215 24.98 -1.49 -24.49
N LEU A 216 26.28 -1.28 -24.25
CA LEU A 216 27.35 -0.57 -25.01
C LEU A 216 28.26 0.03 -23.91
N ILE A 217 29.40 -0.54 -23.51
CA ILE A 217 30.59 -0.86 -24.30
C ILE A 217 31.34 -1.98 -23.54
N ALA A 218 31.34 -3.19 -24.09
CA ALA A 218 32.38 -4.18 -23.84
C ALA A 218 33.06 -4.41 -25.20
N ASN A 219 34.19 -3.72 -25.41
CA ASN A 219 35.34 -4.15 -26.23
C ASN A 219 36.33 -2.99 -26.33
N ALA A 220 37.21 -2.90 -25.33
CA ALA A 220 38.51 -2.26 -25.44
C ALA A 220 39.46 -2.98 -24.47
N MET A 221 39.81 -4.22 -24.83
CA MET A 221 41.03 -4.89 -24.40
C MET A 221 41.56 -5.68 -25.60
N ILE A 222 42.35 -4.99 -26.44
CA ILE A 222 43.63 -5.47 -26.96
C ILE A 222 44.56 -4.26 -26.91
#